data_AF-A0A520I8P0-F1
#
_entry.id   AF-A0A520I8P0-F1
#
_cell.length_a   1.000
_cell.length_b   1.000
_cell.length_c   1.000
_cell.angle_alpha   90.00
_cell.angle_beta   90.00
_cell.angle_gamma   90.00
#
_symmetry.space_group_name_H-M   'P 1'
#
loop_
_entity.id
_entity.type
_entity.pdbx_description
1 polymer ?
#
loop_
_entity_poly.entity_id
_entity_poly.type
_entity_poly.pdbx_seq_one_letter_code
_entity_poly.pdbx_strand_id
1 'polypeptide(L)'
;FKGILAKKKVAVKQVLMDQKIVRGIGNTYADEILWHARVSPFAVAKLIPDAKVKDLHKAVDDVLRKEIMNLTKAIPDSFNSEVHDFLKIHNPKLTVSPTGQKILIDKSGGRKTYYTIEQLDFQ
;
A
#
# COMPACT_ATOMS: atom_id res chain seq x y z
N PHE A 1 -3.80 -1.54 -15.86
CA PHE A 1 -3.72 -2.17 -14.53
C PHE A 1 -4.36 -3.57 -14.49
N LYS A 2 -5.68 -3.74 -14.72
CA LYS A 2 -6.38 -5.05 -14.73
C LYS A 2 -5.69 -6.15 -15.56
N GLY A 3 -5.34 -5.87 -16.81
CA GLY A 3 -4.68 -6.85 -17.70
C GLY A 3 -3.30 -7.31 -17.21
N ILE A 4 -2.63 -6.51 -16.38
CA ILE A 4 -1.37 -6.90 -15.74
C ILE A 4 -1.66 -7.88 -14.61
N LEU A 5 -2.56 -7.52 -13.68
CA LEU A 5 -2.90 -8.35 -12.51
C LEU A 5 -3.44 -9.73 -12.92
N ALA A 6 -4.31 -9.78 -13.93
CA ALA A 6 -4.91 -11.01 -14.44
C ALA A 6 -3.89 -12.09 -14.88
N LYS A 7 -2.65 -11.70 -15.21
CA LYS A 7 -1.58 -12.61 -15.64
C LYS A 7 -0.64 -13.02 -14.51
N LYS A 8 -0.78 -12.47 -13.31
CA LYS A 8 0.18 -12.63 -12.21
C LYS A 8 -0.34 -13.62 -11.18
N LYS A 9 0.40 -14.72 -10.98
CA LYS A 9 0.10 -15.76 -9.98
C LYS A 9 0.78 -15.52 -8.63
N VAL A 10 1.35 -14.34 -8.43
CA VAL A 10 2.04 -13.93 -7.20
C VAL A 10 1.16 -12.99 -6.39
N ALA A 11 1.53 -12.73 -5.14
CA ALA A 11 0.84 -11.78 -4.28
C ALA A 11 0.83 -10.37 -4.89
N VAL A 12 -0.29 -9.67 -4.77
CA VAL A 12 -0.48 -8.33 -5.37
C VAL A 12 0.54 -7.31 -4.87
N LYS A 13 0.96 -7.40 -3.60
CA LYS A 13 2.02 -6.55 -3.05
C LYS A 13 3.33 -6.70 -3.83
N GLN A 14 3.69 -7.93 -4.22
CA GLN A 14 4.88 -8.18 -5.03
C GLN A 14 4.76 -7.54 -6.42
N VAL A 15 3.56 -7.58 -7.03
CA VAL A 15 3.31 -6.94 -8.32
C VAL A 15 3.46 -5.42 -8.24
N LEU A 16 2.93 -4.80 -7.18
CA LEU A 16 3.06 -3.36 -6.95
C LEU A 16 4.52 -2.91 -6.77
N MET A 17 5.32 -3.75 -6.12
CA MET A 17 6.73 -3.44 -5.84
C MET A 17 7.68 -3.79 -7.00
N ASP A 18 7.20 -4.52 -8.01
CA ASP A 18 7.99 -4.88 -9.18
C ASP A 18 8.25 -3.64 -10.06
N GLN A 19 9.48 -3.14 -10.02
CA GLN A 19 9.90 -1.94 -10.77
C GLN A 19 9.86 -2.11 -12.29
N LYS A 20 9.71 -3.35 -12.80
CA LYS A 20 9.44 -3.61 -14.23
C LYS A 20 7.97 -3.38 -14.58
N ILE A 21 7.08 -3.35 -13.59
CA ILE A 21 5.63 -3.18 -13.75
C ILE A 21 5.20 -1.78 -13.32
N VAL A 22 5.55 -1.38 -12.10
CA VAL A 22 5.25 -0.05 -11.56
C VAL A 22 6.51 0.54 -10.95
N ARG A 23 6.99 1.64 -11.54
CA ARG A 23 8.13 2.38 -11.01
C ARG A 23 7.70 3.28 -9.86
N GLY A 24 8.52 3.38 -8.83
CA GLY A 24 8.33 4.33 -7.73
C GLY A 24 7.47 3.83 -6.57
N ILE A 25 6.77 2.70 -6.71
CA ILE A 25 6.07 2.07 -5.58
C ILE A 25 7.05 1.15 -4.84
N GLY A 26 7.43 1.57 -3.64
CA GLY A 26 8.23 0.79 -2.68
C GLY A 26 7.38 0.07 -1.64
N ASN A 27 8.03 -0.55 -0.66
CA ASN A 27 7.36 -1.33 0.41
C ASN A 27 6.33 -0.51 1.20
N THR A 28 6.70 0.72 1.58
CA THR A 28 5.84 1.65 2.32
C THR A 28 4.55 1.97 1.56
N TYR A 29 4.69 2.44 0.32
CA TYR A 29 3.55 2.79 -0.50
C TYR A 29 2.69 1.58 -0.86
N ALA A 30 3.30 0.41 -1.08
CA ALA A 30 2.53 -0.79 -1.34
C ALA A 30 1.59 -1.13 -0.17
N ASP A 31 2.05 -1.03 1.08
CA ASP A 31 1.20 -1.25 2.25
C ASP A 31 0.06 -0.22 2.34
N GLU A 32 0.39 1.08 2.23
CA GLU A 32 -0.60 2.16 2.27
C GLU A 32 -1.67 2.03 1.18
N ILE A 33 -1.26 1.72 -0.05
CA ILE A 33 -2.16 1.55 -1.21
C ILE A 33 -3.10 0.36 -0.98
N LEU A 34 -2.57 -0.77 -0.52
CA LEU A 34 -3.36 -1.98 -0.32
C LEU A 34 -4.34 -1.83 0.84
N TRP A 35 -3.95 -1.12 1.89
CA TRP A 35 -4.85 -0.77 2.99
C TRP A 35 -5.95 0.17 2.53
N HIS A 36 -5.60 1.23 1.79
CA HIS A 36 -6.58 2.16 1.25
C HIS A 36 -7.58 1.48 0.30
N ALA A 37 -7.14 0.51 -0.50
CA ALA A 37 -7.99 -0.28 -1.39
C ALA A 37 -8.79 -1.39 -0.68
N ARG A 38 -8.50 -1.65 0.61
CA ARG A 38 -8.99 -2.82 1.37
C ARG A 38 -8.76 -4.13 0.59
N VAL A 39 -7.50 -4.36 0.22
CA VAL A 39 -7.04 -5.57 -0.48
C VAL A 39 -5.94 -6.22 0.35
N SER A 40 -6.03 -7.54 0.56
CA SER A 40 -4.98 -8.31 1.25
C SER A 40 -3.65 -8.17 0.51
N PRO A 41 -2.53 -7.85 1.20
CA PRO A 41 -1.21 -7.87 0.57
C PRO A 41 -0.77 -9.28 0.14
N PHE A 42 -1.44 -10.31 0.67
CA PHE A 42 -1.17 -11.71 0.37
C PHE A 42 -2.07 -12.26 -0.74
N ALA A 43 -3.12 -11.52 -1.15
CA ALA A 43 -4.01 -11.96 -2.21
C ALA A 43 -3.25 -12.19 -3.51
N VAL A 44 -3.52 -13.31 -4.17
CA VAL A 44 -2.97 -13.62 -5.49
C VAL A 44 -3.54 -12.61 -6.50
N ALA A 45 -2.66 -11.89 -7.20
CA ALA A 45 -3.02 -10.77 -8.05
C ALA A 45 -4.12 -11.10 -9.08
N LYS A 46 -4.04 -12.27 -9.73
CA LYS A 46 -5.05 -12.71 -10.72
C LYS A 46 -6.42 -13.05 -10.12
N LEU A 47 -6.53 -13.24 -8.81
CA LEU A 47 -7.78 -13.61 -8.12
C LEU A 47 -8.54 -12.39 -7.57
N ILE A 48 -7.95 -11.19 -7.67
CA ILE A 48 -8.60 -9.97 -7.20
C ILE A 48 -9.82 -9.67 -8.08
N PRO A 49 -11.02 -9.51 -7.50
CA PRO A 49 -12.22 -9.18 -8.26
C PRO A 49 -12.10 -7.84 -9.00
N ASP A 50 -12.76 -7.73 -10.15
CA ASP A 50 -12.70 -6.53 -11.00
C ASP A 50 -13.08 -5.24 -10.27
N ALA A 51 -14.06 -5.29 -9.36
CA ALA A 51 -14.45 -4.16 -8.54
C ALA A 51 -13.26 -3.68 -7.67
N LYS A 52 -12.56 -4.62 -7.03
CA LYS A 52 -11.38 -4.34 -6.20
C LYS A 52 -10.17 -3.89 -7.02
N VAL A 53 -10.05 -4.31 -8.27
CA VAL A 53 -9.02 -3.80 -9.17
C VAL A 53 -9.22 -2.30 -9.46
N LYS A 54 -10.47 -1.84 -9.59
CA LYS A 54 -10.78 -0.42 -9.75
C LYS A 54 -10.44 0.38 -8.48
N ASP A 55 -10.83 -0.14 -7.32
CA ASP A 55 -10.50 0.47 -6.02
C ASP A 55 -8.97 0.56 -5.83
N LEU A 56 -8.24 -0.50 -6.18
CA LEU A 56 -6.79 -0.53 -6.11
C LEU A 56 -6.13 0.49 -7.02
N HIS A 57 -6.62 0.63 -8.25
CA HIS A 57 -6.11 1.65 -9.17
C HIS A 57 -6.33 3.07 -8.62
N LYS A 58 -7.52 3.35 -8.09
CA LYS A 58 -7.82 4.63 -7.46
C LYS A 58 -6.94 4.89 -6.23
N ALA A 59 -6.73 3.87 -5.39
CA ALA A 59 -5.87 3.97 -4.22
C ALA A 59 -4.41 4.29 -4.57
N VAL A 60 -3.88 3.75 -5.68
CA VAL A 60 -2.55 4.12 -6.19
C VAL A 60 -2.48 5.62 -6.45
N ASP A 61 -3.46 6.16 -7.19
CA ASP A 61 -3.49 7.59 -7.52
C ASP A 61 -3.64 8.46 -6.26
N ASP A 62 -4.55 8.11 -5.35
CA ASP A 62 -4.86 8.89 -4.16
C ASP A 62 -3.65 8.95 -3.19
N VAL A 63 -2.98 7.82 -2.94
CA VAL A 63 -1.82 7.76 -2.05
C VAL A 63 -0.63 8.53 -2.64
N LEU A 64 -0.32 8.34 -3.93
CA LEU A 64 0.81 9.02 -4.56
C LEU A 64 0.57 10.54 -4.73
N ARG A 65 -0.66 10.96 -5.04
CA ARG A 65 -1.00 12.41 -5.09
C ARG A 65 -0.86 13.06 -3.73
N LYS A 66 -1.28 12.37 -2.67
CA LYS A 66 -1.13 12.87 -1.30
C LYS A 66 0.34 13.06 -0.92
N GLU A 67 1.19 12.12 -1.33
CA GLU A 67 2.63 12.26 -1.13
C GLU A 67 3.21 13.48 -1.84
N ILE A 68 2.92 13.66 -3.14
CA ILE A 68 3.40 14.81 -3.91
C ILE A 68 2.96 16.13 -3.25
N MET A 69 1.71 16.22 -2.79
CA MET A 69 1.21 17.40 -2.10
C MET A 69 1.94 17.64 -0.77
N ASN A 70 2.23 16.60 0.01
CA ASN A 70 2.96 16.74 1.27
C ASN A 70 4.40 17.20 1.02
N LEU A 71 5.08 16.62 0.04
CA LEU A 71 6.43 17.02 -0.35
C LEU A 71 6.48 18.49 -0.81
N THR A 72 5.47 18.95 -1.56
CA THR A 72 5.39 20.33 -2.04
C THR A 72 5.13 21.33 -0.90
N LYS A 73 4.38 20.93 0.14
CA LYS A 73 4.12 21.74 1.35
C LYS A 73 5.33 21.84 2.27
N ALA A 74 6.26 20.89 2.21
CA ALA A 74 7.44 20.81 3.08
C ALA A 74 8.63 21.68 2.60
N ILE A 75 8.44 22.52 1.58
CA ILE A 75 9.46 23.45 1.06
C ILE A 75 9.02 24.88 1.50
N PRO A 76 9.75 25.61 2.38
CA PRO A 76 11.22 25.73 2.42
C PRO A 76 11.89 25.43 3.80
N ASP A 77 13.17 25.03 3.74
CA ASP A 77 14.20 24.99 4.80
C ASP A 77 14.31 23.84 5.81
N SER A 78 13.52 22.76 5.76
CA SER A 78 13.79 21.60 6.66
C SER A 78 13.46 20.27 6.02
N PHE A 79 14.39 19.76 5.21
CA PHE A 79 14.28 18.46 4.55
C PHE A 79 14.47 17.24 5.48
N ASN A 80 14.59 17.43 6.81
CA ASN A 80 15.15 16.39 7.69
C ASN A 80 14.37 16.11 8.99
N SER A 81 13.07 16.39 9.08
CA SER A 81 12.31 16.00 10.28
C SER A 81 10.92 15.47 9.95
N GLU A 82 10.85 14.14 9.85
CA GLU A 82 9.65 13.28 9.95
C GLU A 82 8.49 13.55 8.98
N VAL A 83 8.69 13.37 7.67
CA VAL A 83 7.58 13.16 6.72
C VAL A 83 7.00 11.75 6.88
N HIS A 84 6.49 11.43 8.07
CA HIS A 84 5.79 10.17 8.37
C HIS A 84 4.34 10.39 8.83
N ASP A 85 3.93 11.64 9.07
CA ASP A 85 2.56 12.00 9.49
C ASP A 85 1.46 11.54 8.52
N PHE A 86 1.81 11.36 7.25
CA PHE A 86 0.85 10.94 6.25
C PHE A 86 0.63 9.43 6.21
N LEU A 87 1.59 8.63 6.69
CA LEU A 87 1.52 7.17 6.73
C LEU A 87 0.46 6.73 7.73
N LYS A 88 -0.46 5.87 7.29
CA LYS A 88 -1.61 5.44 8.09
C LYS A 88 -1.42 4.08 8.74
N ILE A 89 -0.63 3.22 8.11
CA ILE A 89 -0.36 1.88 8.64
C ILE A 89 1.10 1.48 8.59
N HIS A 90 1.90 2.02 7.66
CA HIS A 90 3.31 1.69 7.50
C HIS A 90 4.18 2.53 8.45
N ASN A 91 3.90 2.47 9.74
CA ASN A 91 4.65 3.19 10.76
C ASN A 91 4.78 2.33 12.01
N PRO A 92 6.00 1.95 12.45
CA PRO A 92 6.20 1.09 13.61
C PRO A 92 5.73 1.73 14.93
N LYS A 93 5.55 3.06 14.97
CA LYS A 93 4.98 3.78 16.12
C LYS A 93 3.45 3.60 16.21
N LEU A 94 2.78 3.18 15.13
CA LEU A 94 1.33 2.96 15.09
C LEU A 94 0.97 1.50 15.39
N THR A 95 -0.01 1.31 16.28
CA THR A 95 -0.54 -0.02 16.63
C THR A 95 -1.98 -0.24 16.14
N VAL A 96 -2.68 0.86 15.80
CA VAL A 96 -4.04 0.88 15.28
C VAL A 96 -4.11 1.76 14.04
N SER A 97 -4.93 1.34 13.08
CA SER A 97 -5.22 2.08 11.86
C SER A 97 -6.23 3.21 12.12
N PRO A 98 -6.42 4.14 11.17
CA PRO A 98 -7.45 5.18 11.28
C PRO A 98 -8.89 4.65 11.43
N THR A 99 -9.16 3.40 11.05
CA THR A 99 -10.47 2.74 11.21
C THR A 99 -10.61 2.05 12.57
N GLY A 100 -9.61 2.16 13.44
CA GLY A 100 -9.58 1.54 14.78
C GLY A 100 -9.12 0.08 14.79
N GLN A 101 -8.80 -0.50 13.63
CA GLN A 101 -8.34 -1.89 13.54
C GLN A 101 -6.86 -2.01 13.90
N LYS A 102 -6.50 -3.09 14.61
CA LYS A 102 -5.11 -3.39 14.97
C LYS A 102 -4.26 -3.55 13.71
N ILE A 103 -3.10 -2.90 13.69
CA ILE A 103 -2.09 -3.08 12.65
C ILE A 103 -1.30 -4.35 12.96
N LEU A 104 -1.33 -5.28 12.01
CA LEU A 104 -0.57 -6.52 12.01
C LEU A 104 0.70 -6.34 11.17
N ILE A 105 1.75 -7.05 11.54
CA ILE A 105 3.05 -7.00 10.86
C ILE A 105 3.48 -8.41 10.51
N ASP A 106 3.47 -8.74 9.23
CA ASP A 106 4.14 -9.93 8.72
C ASP A 106 5.63 -9.65 8.45
N LYS A 107 6.50 -10.59 8.85
CA LYS A 107 7.97 -10.48 8.74
C LYS A 107 8.55 -11.59 7.86
N SER A 108 7.73 -12.46 7.28
CA SER A 108 8.18 -13.65 6.55
C SER A 108 8.89 -13.31 5.22
N GLY A 109 8.52 -12.21 4.56
CA GLY A 109 8.98 -11.85 3.20
C GLY A 109 10.26 -11.01 3.08
N GLY A 110 11.13 -11.00 4.09
CA GLY A 110 12.37 -10.19 4.12
C GLY A 110 12.17 -8.69 4.29
N ARG A 111 10.98 -8.16 3.94
CA ARG A 111 10.50 -6.82 4.27
C ARG A 111 9.24 -6.93 5.11
N LYS A 112 9.11 -6.04 6.11
CA LYS A 112 7.90 -5.96 6.94
C LYS A 112 6.70 -5.58 6.08
N THR A 113 5.59 -6.28 6.27
CA THR A 113 4.30 -5.99 5.64
C THR A 113 3.32 -5.59 6.71
N TYR A 114 2.87 -4.34 6.67
CA TYR A 114 1.85 -3.80 7.56
C TYR A 114 0.48 -3.96 6.91
N TYR A 115 -0.50 -4.44 7.66
CA TYR A 115 -1.87 -4.64 7.19
C TYR A 115 -2.83 -4.72 8.38
N THR A 116 -4.14 -4.74 8.12
CA THR A 116 -5.17 -4.90 9.15
C THR A 116 -6.11 -6.04 8.80
N ILE A 117 -6.95 -6.43 9.76
CA ILE A 117 -7.95 -7.50 9.56
C ILE A 117 -8.98 -7.14 8.47
N GLU A 118 -9.21 -5.84 8.20
CA GLU A 118 -10.16 -5.37 7.19
C GLU A 118 -9.73 -5.68 5.74
N GLN A 119 -8.51 -6.19 5.58
CA GLN A 119 -7.96 -6.62 4.29
C GLN A 119 -8.05 -8.14 4.09
N LEU A 120 -8.43 -8.92 5.11
CA LEU A 120 -8.31 -10.38 5.09
C LEU A 120 -9.50 -11.11 4.45
N ASP A 121 -10.55 -10.40 4.03
CA ASP A 121 -11.76 -10.99 3.43
C ASP A 121 -11.52 -11.68 2.07
N PHE A 122 -10.32 -11.57 1.50
CA PHE A 122 -9.92 -12.19 0.24
C PHE A 122 -8.65 -13.02 0.42
N GLN A 123 -8.80 -14.28 0.89
CA GLN A 123 -7.75 -15.30 0.85
C GLN A 123 -7.90 -16.21 -0.37
#